data_AF-A0A0A6X497-F1
#
_entry.id   AF-A0A0A6X497-F1
#
_cell.length_a   1.000
_cell.length_b   1.000
_cell.length_c   1.000
_cell.angle_alpha   90.00
_cell.angle_beta   90.00
_cell.angle_gamma   90.00
#
_symmetry.space_group_name_H-M   'P 1'
#
loop_
_entity.id
_entity.type
_entity.pdbx_description
1 polymer ?
#
loop_
_entity_poly.entity_id
_entity_poly.type
_entity_poly.pdbx_seq_one_letter_code
_entity_poly.pdbx_strand_id
1 'polypeptide(L)' 'MPDNDILTERQRDVLRLLCEGATDHQIAARVSASKRTVQREIVELRAHFSAGSRTELVAVAMRRSVR' A
#
# COMPACT_ATOMS: atom_id res chain seq x y z
N MET A 1 -19.66 7.83 -7.18
CA MET A 1 -18.44 6.98 -7.14
C MET A 1 -17.69 7.42 -5.89
N PRO A 2 -17.47 6.56 -4.89
CA PRO A 2 -17.05 7.06 -3.59
C PRO A 2 -15.57 7.42 -3.63
N ASP A 3 -15.28 8.72 -3.50
CA ASP A 3 -14.09 9.34 -2.89
C ASP A 3 -12.80 8.48 -2.88
N ASN A 4 -12.29 8.19 -4.07
CA ASN A 4 -11.18 7.28 -4.33
C ASN A 4 -9.78 7.89 -4.05
N ASP A 5 -9.67 8.78 -3.06
CA ASP A 5 -8.39 9.39 -2.66
C ASP A 5 -8.09 9.24 -1.16
N ILE A 6 -9.03 8.73 -0.36
CA ILE A 6 -8.85 8.60 1.08
C ILE A 6 -8.44 7.17 1.41
N LEU A 7 -7.15 6.87 1.28
CA LEU A 7 -6.57 5.69 1.92
C LEU A 7 -6.83 5.77 3.43
N THR A 8 -7.21 4.65 4.03
CA THR A 8 -7.21 4.53 5.49
C THR A 8 -5.80 4.76 6.03
N GLU A 9 -5.67 5.16 7.29
CA GLU A 9 -4.36 5.37 7.92
C GLU A 9 -3.46 4.12 7.79
N ARG A 10 -4.04 2.95 8.01
CA ARG A 10 -3.34 1.66 7.84
C ARG A 10 -2.87 1.43 6.41
N GLN A 11 -3.70 1.71 5.41
CA GLN A 11 -3.32 1.58 4.00
C GLN A 11 -2.21 2.56 3.61
N ARG A 12 -2.24 3.78 4.16
CA ARG A 12 -1.18 4.78 4.00
C ARG A 12 0.14 4.28 4.57
N ASP A 13 0.12 3.71 5.77
CA ASP A 13 1.32 3.15 6.40
C ASP A 13 1.89 1.99 5.61
N VAL A 14 1.04 1.05 5.17
CA VAL A 14 1.45 -0.06 4.29
C VAL A 14 2.06 0.47 3.00
N LEU A 15 1.44 1.46 2.36
CA LEU A 15 1.92 2.04 1.11
C LEU A 15 3.26 2.77 1.30
N ARG A 16 3.42 3.53 2.39
CA ARG A 16 4.67 4.21 2.73
C ARG A 16 5.81 3.21 2.93
N LEU A 17 5.57 2.16 3.70
CA LEU A 17 6.57 1.12 3.94
C LEU A 17 6.90 0.33 2.67
N LEU A 18 5.94 0.13 1.77
CA LEU A 18 6.20 -0.42 0.44
C LEU A 18 7.14 0.46 -0.37
N CYS A 19 6.91 1.78 -0.36
CA CYS A 19 7.77 2.76 -1.03
C CYS A 19 9.18 2.82 -0.43
N GLU A 20 9.33 2.56 0.86
CA GLU A 20 10.62 2.42 1.56
C GLU A 20 11.32 1.07 1.27
N GLY A 21 10.70 0.18 0.47
CA GLY A 21 11.26 -1.12 0.11
C GLY A 21 11.03 -2.22 1.16
N ALA A 22 10.16 -2.00 2.14
CA ALA A 22 9.92 -2.98 3.20
C ALA A 22 9.19 -4.24 2.68
N THR A 23 9.64 -5.41 3.11
CA THR A 23 8.97 -6.69 2.82
C THR A 23 7.64 -6.84 3.57
N ASP A 24 6.74 -7.70 3.11
CA ASP A 24 5.46 -7.97 3.79
C ASP A 24 5.62 -8.29 5.28
N HIS A 25 6.72 -8.98 5.65
CA HIS A 25 7.04 -9.32 7.03
C HIS A 25 7.44 -8.08 7.85
N GLN A 26 8.28 -7.21 7.29
CA GLN A 26 8.67 -5.96 7.94
C GLN A 26 7.49 -4.99 8.06
N ILE A 27 6.62 -4.96 7.06
CA ILE A 27 5.37 -4.18 7.10
C ILE A 27 4.48 -4.71 8.23
N ALA A 28 4.23 -6.01 8.26
CA ALA A 28 3.41 -6.66 9.27
C ALA A 28 3.88 -6.35 10.70
N ALA A 29 5.21 -6.40 10.92
CA ALA A 29 5.81 -6.04 12.20
C ALA A 29 5.61 -4.56 12.57
N ARG A 30 5.67 -3.64 11.60
CA ARG A 30 5.52 -2.19 11.84
C ARG A 30 4.08 -1.74 12.04
N VAL A 31 3.12 -2.34 11.33
CA VAL A 31 1.70 -1.97 11.43
C VAL A 31 0.91 -2.87 12.38
N SER A 32 1.60 -3.64 13.22
CA SER A 32 1.03 -4.61 14.18
C SER A 32 -0.07 -5.47 13.53
N ALA A 33 0.25 -6.05 12.37
CA ALA A 33 -0.68 -6.85 11.56
C ALA A 33 -0.08 -8.22 11.25
N SER A 34 -0.91 -9.17 10.84
CA SER A 34 -0.41 -10.43 10.28
C SER A 34 0.07 -10.22 8.84
N LYS A 35 1.01 -11.05 8.38
CA LYS A 35 1.43 -11.07 6.96
C LYS A 35 0.23 -11.23 6.03
N ARG A 36 -0.77 -12.04 6.41
CA ARG A 36 -2.00 -12.25 5.65
C ARG A 36 -2.84 -10.98 5.55
N THR A 37 -2.92 -10.20 6.64
CA THR A 37 -3.58 -8.89 6.64
C THR A 37 -2.86 -7.95 5.68
N VAL A 38 -1.54 -7.84 5.77
CA VAL A 38 -0.74 -7.00 4.87
C VAL A 38 -0.93 -7.39 3.40
N GLN A 39 -0.90 -8.69 3.08
CA GLN A 39 -1.14 -9.14 1.70
C GLN A 39 -2.52 -8.75 1.19
N ARG A 40 -3.55 -8.83 2.03
CA ARG A 40 -4.89 -8.36 1.68
C ARG A 40 -4.90 -6.85 1.42
N GLU A 41 -4.31 -6.05 2.31
CA GLU A 41 -4.18 -4.60 2.13
C GLU A 41 -3.44 -4.25 0.83
N ILE A 42 -2.37 -4.97 0.50
CA ILE A 42 -1.63 -4.78 -0.76
C ILE A 42 -2.50 -5.10 -1.98
N VAL A 43 -3.33 -6.15 -1.92
CA VAL A 43 -4.25 -6.48 -3.01
C VAL A 43 -5.31 -5.39 -3.19
N GLU A 44 -5.88 -4.90 -2.08
CA GLU A 44 -6.85 -3.80 -2.11
C GLU A 44 -6.21 -2.50 -2.63
N LEU A 45 -5.00 -2.15 -2.17
CA LEU A 45 -4.21 -1.04 -2.69
C LEU A 45 -3.93 -1.20 -4.19
N ARG A 46 -3.50 -2.38 -4.64
CA ARG A 46 -3.25 -2.62 -6.06
C ARG A 46 -4.51 -2.45 -6.90
N ALA A 47 -5.66 -2.93 -6.43
CA ALA A 47 -6.94 -2.72 -7.12
C ALA A 47 -7.29 -1.22 -7.17
N HIS A 48 -7.12 -0.51 -6.06
CA HIS A 48 -7.39 0.93 -5.95
C HIS A 48 -6.49 1.79 -6.86
N PHE A 49 -5.22 1.43 -6.98
CA PHE A 49 -4.24 2.11 -7.85
C PHE A 49 -4.16 1.52 -9.27
N SER A 50 -4.97 0.50 -9.58
CA SER A 50 -4.92 -0.24 -10.85
C SER A 50 -3.51 -0.75 -11.20
N ALA A 51 -2.76 -1.22 -10.19
CA ALA A 51 -1.39 -1.69 -10.34
C ALA A 51 -1.32 -3.22 -10.53
N GLY A 52 -0.73 -3.65 -11.64
CA GLY A 52 -0.44 -5.05 -11.98
C GLY A 52 0.70 -5.67 -11.16
N SER A 53 1.55 -4.86 -10.53
CA SER A 53 2.65 -5.37 -9.68
C SER A 53 2.91 -4.51 -8.45
N ARG A 54 3.67 -5.06 -7.50
CA ARG A 54 4.17 -4.32 -6.33
C ARG A 54 5.00 -3.10 -6.76
N THR A 55 5.87 -3.26 -7.75
CA THR A 55 6.70 -2.17 -8.28
C THR A 55 5.85 -1.08 -8.92
N GLU A 56 4.82 -1.48 -9.67
CA GLU A 56 3.88 -0.54 -10.28
C GLU A 56 3.08 0.23 -9.23
N LEU A 57 2.62 -0.45 -8.16
CA LEU A 57 1.95 0.20 -7.04
C LEU A 57 2.84 1.28 -6.41
N VAL A 58 4.11 0.96 -6.15
CA VAL A 58 5.09 1.93 -5.63
C VAL A 58 5.31 3.08 -6.61
N ALA A 59 5.46 2.79 -7.90
CA ALA A 59 5.69 3.82 -8.92
C ALA A 59 4.49 4.76 -9.12
N VAL A 60 3.26 4.25 -8.98
CA VAL A 60 2.03 5.07 -9.03
C VAL A 60 1.88 5.87 -7.74
N ALA A 61 2.12 5.25 -6.58
CA ALA A 61 2.07 5.92 -5.28
C ALA A 61 3.06 7.08 -5.21
N MET A 62 4.32 6.85 -5.61
CA MET A 62 5.35 7.90 -5.65
C MET A 62 5.00 9.03 -6.62
N ARG A 63 4.28 8.76 -7.73
CA ARG A 63 3.82 9.80 -8.65
C ARG A 63 2.65 10.61 -8.09
N ARG A 64 1.76 10.00 -7.31
CA ARG A 64 0.59 10.67 -6.70
C ARG A 64 0.92 11.42 -5.41
N SER A 65 1.93 11.00 -4.65
CA SER A 65 2.34 11.63 -3.39
C SER A 65 3.10 12.96 -3.55
N VAL A 66 3.30 13.46 -4.78
CA VAL A 66 3.94 14.76 -5.06
C VAL A 66 2.90 15.83 -5.35
N ARG A 67 1.74 15.79 -4.69
CA ARG A 67 0.73 16.85 -4.82
C ARG A 67 0.10 17.22 -3.49
#